data_AF-A0AAV2HAS7-F1
#
_entry.id   AF-A0AAV2HAS7-F1
#
_cell.length_a   1.000
_cell.length_b   1.000
_cell.length_c   1.000
_cell.angle_alpha   90.00
_cell.angle_beta   90.00
_cell.angle_gamma   90.00
#
_symmetry.space_group_name_H-M   'P 1'
#
loop_
_entity.id
_entity.type
_entity.pdbx_description
1 polymer ?
#
loop_
_entity_poly.entity_id
_entity_poly.type
_entity_poly.pdbx_seq_one_letter_code
_entity_poly.pdbx_strand_id
1 'polypeptide(L)'
;MYTAFALLLLAAVAYGQHQCPVCTDEYNYKSCTGVRTCHTTHEICMVRIDTSLSNRIEYFCTNEDICQLYASQGCNPSNGLACYFCCVNIDGCRGQREALFMGILGGK
;
A
#
# COMPACT_ATOMS: atom_id res chain seq x y z
N MET A 1 29.57 -18.95 43.60
CA MET A 1 28.73 -17.73 43.53
C MET A 1 28.51 -17.45 42.04
N TYR A 2 27.32 -17.75 41.52
CA TYR A 2 27.01 -17.55 40.09
C TYR A 2 26.20 -16.26 39.95
N THR A 3 26.84 -15.19 39.47
CA THR A 3 26.15 -13.95 39.08
C THR A 3 25.62 -14.11 37.67
N ALA A 4 24.34 -14.41 37.55
CA ALA A 4 23.61 -14.37 36.28
C ALA A 4 23.37 -12.90 35.89
N PHE A 5 24.07 -12.45 34.84
CA PHE A 5 23.87 -11.12 34.24
C PHE A 5 22.72 -11.22 33.24
N ALA A 6 21.54 -10.74 33.63
CA ALA A 6 20.38 -10.67 32.74
C ALA A 6 20.55 -9.49 31.76
N LEU A 7 20.83 -9.80 30.50
CA LEU A 7 20.83 -8.85 29.38
C LEU A 7 19.37 -8.53 29.00
N LEU A 8 18.85 -7.41 29.50
CA LEU A 8 17.61 -6.79 29.04
C LEU A 8 17.87 -6.15 27.66
N LEU A 9 17.54 -6.86 26.59
CA LEU A 9 17.45 -6.30 25.25
C LEU A 9 16.20 -5.42 25.16
N LEU A 10 16.38 -4.11 25.32
CA LEU A 10 15.40 -3.11 24.92
C LEU A 10 15.28 -3.15 23.39
N ALA A 11 14.27 -3.86 22.89
CA ALA A 11 13.86 -3.74 21.49
C ALA A 11 13.29 -2.33 21.29
N ALA A 12 14.12 -1.42 20.79
CA ALA A 12 13.65 -0.13 20.31
C ALA A 12 12.70 -0.38 19.14
N VAL A 13 11.41 -0.19 19.37
CA VAL A 13 10.41 -0.17 18.30
C VAL A 13 10.72 1.10 17.50
N ALA A 14 11.50 0.95 16.42
CA ALA A 14 11.65 2.02 15.46
C ALA A 14 10.26 2.26 14.86
N TYR A 15 9.57 3.31 15.31
CA TYR A 15 8.42 3.87 14.60
C TYR A 15 8.95 4.43 13.28
N GLY A 16 9.16 3.51 12.33
CA GLY A 16 9.70 3.80 11.02
C GLY A 16 8.72 4.70 10.29
N GLN A 17 9.23 5.80 9.75
CA GLN A 17 8.49 6.63 8.82
C GLN A 17 7.97 5.75 7.69
N HIS A 18 6.65 5.57 7.62
CA HIS A 18 6.01 4.73 6.60
C HIS A 18 6.14 5.38 5.22
N GLN A 19 6.28 4.58 4.17
CA GLN A 19 6.47 5.09 2.80
C GLN A 19 5.49 4.47 1.83
N CYS A 20 4.92 5.32 0.97
CA CYS A 20 4.04 4.90 -0.12
C CYS A 20 4.63 5.19 -1.50
N PRO A 21 4.34 4.34 -2.50
CA PRO A 21 4.71 4.63 -3.88
C PRO A 21 4.06 5.92 -4.39
N VAL A 22 4.71 6.54 -5.37
CA VAL A 22 4.18 7.68 -6.14
C VAL A 22 4.39 7.40 -7.62
N CYS A 23 3.34 7.63 -8.41
CA CYS A 23 3.35 7.52 -9.86
C CYS A 23 3.67 8.88 -10.48
N THR A 24 4.60 8.90 -11.43
CA THR A 24 4.83 10.11 -12.25
C THR A 24 3.76 10.26 -13.34
N ASP A 25 3.12 9.15 -13.71
CA ASP A 25 1.96 9.07 -14.60
C ASP A 25 0.94 8.09 -14.01
N GLU A 26 -0.19 8.61 -13.56
CA GLU A 26 -1.24 7.85 -12.87
C GLU A 26 -1.92 6.80 -13.77
N TYR A 27 -1.77 6.88 -15.09
CA TYR A 27 -2.34 5.90 -16.03
C TYR A 27 -1.35 4.79 -16.40
N ASN A 28 -0.10 4.90 -15.96
CA ASN A 28 0.95 3.93 -16.24
C ASN A 28 1.46 3.32 -14.93
N TYR A 29 1.04 2.10 -14.63
CA TYR A 29 1.43 1.39 -13.39
C TYR A 29 2.95 1.20 -13.22
N LYS A 30 3.72 1.24 -14.32
CA LYS A 30 5.19 1.14 -14.29
C LYS A 30 5.85 2.47 -13.91
N SER A 31 5.13 3.58 -13.96
CA SER A 31 5.62 4.91 -13.57
C SER A 31 5.71 5.08 -12.04
N CYS A 32 5.06 4.18 -11.29
CA CYS A 32 4.95 4.17 -9.84
C CYS A 32 6.21 3.63 -9.16
N THR A 33 7.35 4.26 -9.46
CA THR A 33 8.69 3.94 -8.94
C THR A 33 9.18 4.91 -7.88
N GLY A 34 8.57 6.10 -7.80
CA GLY A 34 8.86 7.07 -6.75
C GLY A 34 8.30 6.63 -5.41
N VAL A 35 8.75 7.29 -4.34
CA VAL A 35 8.25 7.05 -2.98
C VAL A 35 8.01 8.39 -2.29
N ARG A 36 7.03 8.42 -1.41
CA ARG A 36 6.82 9.53 -0.48
C ARG A 36 6.77 9.02 0.94
N THR A 37 7.32 9.82 1.84
CA THR A 37 7.21 9.59 3.26
C THR A 37 5.82 10.01 3.75
N CYS A 38 5.17 9.13 4.48
CA CYS A 38 3.88 9.39 5.11
C CYS A 38 4.04 10.16 6.42
N HIS A 39 2.98 10.83 6.83
CA HIS A 39 2.91 11.43 8.16
C HIS A 39 3.06 10.36 9.25
N THR A 40 3.58 10.73 10.42
CA THR A 40 3.82 9.82 11.55
C THR A 40 2.57 9.09 12.06
N THR A 41 1.40 9.65 11.78
CA THR A 41 0.11 9.08 12.17
C THR A 41 -0.42 8.08 11.17
N HIS A 42 0.14 7.99 9.96
CA HIS A 42 -0.29 7.06 8.93
C HIS A 42 0.57 5.81 8.94
N GLU A 43 -0.10 4.68 9.05
CA GLU A 43 0.54 3.38 9.29
C GLU A 43 0.56 2.51 8.02
N ILE A 44 -0.26 2.84 7.03
CA ILE A 44 -0.45 2.00 5.84
C ILE A 44 -0.59 2.83 4.56
N CYS A 45 -0.31 2.17 3.43
CA CYS A 45 -0.61 2.69 2.12
C CYS A 45 -1.92 2.08 1.61
N MET A 46 -2.82 2.94 1.16
CA MET A 46 -3.99 2.54 0.39
C MET A 46 -3.75 2.86 -1.07
N VAL A 47 -3.91 1.87 -1.94
CA VAL A 47 -3.94 2.08 -3.39
C VAL A 47 -5.39 2.10 -3.86
N ARG A 48 -5.72 3.09 -4.69
CA ARG A 48 -6.98 3.19 -5.42
C ARG A 48 -6.67 3.01 -6.90
N ILE A 49 -7.40 2.11 -7.56
CA ILE A 49 -7.35 1.94 -9.01
C ILE A 49 -8.73 2.22 -9.55
N ASP A 50 -8.88 3.32 -10.27
CA ASP A 50 -10.15 3.73 -10.85
C ASP A 50 -10.31 3.09 -12.24
N THR A 51 -11.09 2.01 -12.31
CA THR A 51 -11.31 1.28 -13.57
C THR A 51 -12.18 2.06 -14.56
N SER A 52 -12.94 3.07 -14.10
CA SER A 52 -13.72 3.95 -14.97
C SER A 52 -12.85 5.01 -15.67
N LEU A 53 -11.73 5.37 -15.05
CA LEU A 53 -10.78 6.37 -15.55
C LEU A 53 -9.52 5.71 -16.10
N SER A 54 -9.68 4.76 -17.04
CA SER A 54 -8.54 4.09 -17.70
C SER A 54 -7.53 3.49 -16.72
N ASN A 55 -8.02 2.89 -15.63
CA ASN A 55 -7.21 2.30 -14.56
C ASN A 55 -6.28 3.30 -13.87
N ARG A 56 -6.72 4.56 -13.68
CA ARG A 56 -5.97 5.59 -12.94
C ARG A 56 -5.58 5.10 -11.54
N ILE A 57 -4.31 5.22 -11.20
CA ILE A 57 -3.70 4.70 -9.97
C ILE A 57 -3.37 5.85 -9.04
N GLU A 58 -3.87 5.77 -7.82
CA GLU A 58 -3.56 6.71 -6.75
C GLU A 58 -3.11 5.96 -5.52
N TYR A 59 -2.05 6.44 -4.88
CA TYR A 59 -1.62 5.97 -3.57
C TYR A 59 -1.97 7.01 -2.51
N PHE A 60 -2.41 6.58 -1.34
CA PHE A 60 -2.75 7.39 -0.17
C PHE A 60 -2.02 6.87 1.07
N CYS A 61 -1.48 7.78 1.87
CA CYS A 61 -1.04 7.46 3.23
C CYS A 61 -2.27 7.54 4.12
N THR A 62 -2.58 6.49 4.87
CA THR A 62 -3.79 6.45 5.71
C THR A 62 -3.55 5.55 6.92
N ASN A 63 -4.58 5.39 7.74
CA ASN A 63 -4.62 4.48 8.87
C ASN A 63 -5.16 3.11 8.44
N GLU A 64 -4.80 2.06 9.17
CA GLU A 64 -5.19 0.69 8.83
C GLU A 64 -6.71 0.51 8.79
N ASP A 65 -7.43 1.03 9.78
CA ASP A 65 -8.89 0.98 9.89
C ASP A 65 -9.59 1.58 8.66
N ILE A 66 -9.14 2.75 8.22
CA ILE A 66 -9.68 3.41 7.02
C ILE A 66 -9.38 2.57 5.78
N CYS A 67 -8.16 2.05 5.66
CA CYS A 67 -7.78 1.23 4.52
C CYS A 67 -8.64 -0.03 4.43
N GLN A 68 -8.79 -0.76 5.54
CA GLN A 68 -9.57 -1.98 5.60
C GLN A 68 -11.05 -1.72 5.28
N LEU A 69 -11.60 -0.58 5.73
CA LEU A 69 -12.97 -0.20 5.39
C LEU A 69 -13.19 -0.12 3.88
N TYR A 70 -12.31 0.54 3.14
CA TYR A 70 -12.43 0.65 1.68
C TYR A 70 -12.08 -0.65 0.96
N ALA A 71 -11.04 -1.36 1.40
CA ALA A 71 -10.66 -2.65 0.83
C ALA A 71 -11.75 -3.72 1.02
N SER A 72 -12.55 -3.62 2.09
CA SER A 72 -13.65 -4.55 2.37
C SER A 72 -14.79 -4.49 1.35
N GLN A 73 -14.92 -3.37 0.62
CA GLN A 73 -15.92 -3.23 -0.46
C GLN A 73 -15.62 -4.14 -1.66
N GLY A 74 -14.40 -4.70 -1.73
CA GLY A 74 -13.94 -5.56 -2.80
C GLY A 74 -13.62 -4.79 -4.09
N CYS A 75 -13.13 -5.52 -5.08
CA CYS A 75 -12.81 -4.99 -6.41
C CYS A 75 -13.65 -5.73 -7.44
N ASN A 76 -14.61 -5.03 -8.06
CA ASN A 76 -15.34 -5.54 -9.20
C ASN A 76 -15.06 -4.65 -10.44
N PRO A 77 -14.12 -5.05 -11.31
CA PRO A 77 -13.74 -4.27 -12.48
C PRO A 77 -14.85 -4.23 -13.56
N SER A 78 -15.92 -5.02 -13.43
CA SER A 78 -17.04 -5.04 -14.39
C SER A 78 -18.09 -3.97 -14.11
N ASN A 79 -18.16 -3.45 -12.88
CA ASN A 79 -19.13 -2.42 -12.50
C ASN A 79 -18.58 -0.98 -12.59
N GLY A 80 -17.39 -0.79 -13.19
CA GLY A 80 -16.79 0.54 -13.38
C GLY A 80 -16.45 1.26 -12.08
N LEU A 81 -16.16 0.52 -11.01
CA LEU A 81 -15.85 1.09 -9.70
C LEU A 81 -14.33 1.24 -9.49
N ALA A 82 -13.98 2.06 -8.50
CA ALA A 82 -12.63 2.11 -7.98
C ALA A 82 -12.35 0.91 -7.06
N CYS A 83 -11.20 0.28 -7.26
CA CYS A 83 -10.72 -0.81 -6.43
C CYS A 83 -9.72 -0.29 -5.39
N TYR A 84 -9.85 -0.74 -4.15
CA TYR A 84 -9.01 -0.32 -3.04
C TYR A 84 -8.24 -1.50 -2.46
N PHE A 85 -6.95 -1.31 -2.21
CA PHE A 85 -6.11 -2.33 -1.57
C PHE A 85 -5.17 -1.71 -0.56
N CYS A 86 -4.79 -2.52 0.43
CA CYS A 86 -3.92 -2.13 1.53
C CYS A 86 -2.56 -2.79 1.42
N CYS A 87 -1.50 -2.01 1.59
CA CYS A 87 -0.13 -2.49 1.56
C CYS A 87 0.74 -1.77 2.59
N VAL A 88 1.62 -2.55 3.24
CA VAL A 88 2.40 -2.12 4.43
C VAL A 88 3.84 -1.72 4.07
N ASN A 89 4.28 -1.97 2.84
CA ASN A 89 5.58 -1.50 2.36
C ASN A 89 5.57 -1.37 0.84
N ILE A 90 6.59 -0.69 0.31
CA ILE A 90 6.73 -0.38 -1.11
C ILE A 90 6.68 -1.64 -1.98
N ASP A 91 7.38 -2.71 -1.57
CA ASP A 91 7.43 -3.96 -2.32
C ASP A 91 6.08 -4.68 -2.35
N GLY A 92 5.37 -4.70 -1.23
CA GLY A 92 4.01 -5.23 -1.13
C GLY A 92 3.03 -4.42 -2.00
N CYS A 93 3.14 -3.10 -1.99
CA CYS A 93 2.35 -2.23 -2.85
C CYS A 93 2.63 -2.47 -4.34
N ARG A 94 3.89 -2.70 -4.70
CA ARG A 94 4.29 -3.03 -6.08
C ARG A 94 3.73 -4.38 -6.50
N GLY A 95 3.93 -5.41 -5.68
CA GLY A 95 3.47 -6.77 -5.98
C GLY A 95 1.95 -6.85 -6.14
N GLN A 96 1.18 -6.21 -5.25
CA GLN A 96 -0.28 -6.16 -5.39
C GLN A 96 -0.71 -5.45 -6.67
N ARG A 97 -0.15 -4.26 -6.96
CA ARG A 97 -0.45 -3.53 -8.19
C ARG A 97 -0.16 -4.37 -9.43
N GLU A 98 1.03 -4.96 -9.50
CA GLU A 98 1.45 -5.78 -10.64
C GLU A 98 0.57 -7.00 -10.82
N ALA A 99 0.18 -7.69 -9.74
CA ALA A 99 -0.76 -8.81 -9.80
C ALA A 99 -2.14 -8.38 -10.35
N LEU A 100 -2.61 -7.18 -10.00
CA LEU A 100 -3.89 -6.65 -10.50
C LEU A 100 -3.82 -6.33 -11.99
N PHE A 101 -2.75 -5.68 -12.45
CA PHE A 101 -2.57 -5.33 -13.85
C PHE A 101 -2.23 -6.53 -14.74
N MET A 102 -1.57 -7.56 -14.21
CA MET A 102 -1.28 -8.79 -14.97
C MET A 102 -2.43 -9.81 -14.95
N GLY A 103 -3.24 -9.81 -13.89
CA GLY A 103 -4.36 -10.75 -13.74
C GLY A 103 -5.70 -10.13 -14.11
N ILE A 104 -6.24 -9.31 -13.20
CA ILE A 104 -7.65 -8.87 -13.22
C ILE A 104 -7.92 -7.81 -14.29
N LEU A 105 -6.99 -6.87 -14.49
CA LEU A 105 -7.13 -5.76 -15.43
C LEU A 105 -6.43 -6.01 -16.77
N GLY A 106 -5.46 -6.94 -16.84
CA GLY A 106 -4.69 -7.23 -18.06
C GLY A 106 -5.37 -8.17 -19.05
N GLY A 107 -6.47 -8.82 -18.66
CA GLY A 107 -7.29 -9.67 -19.53
C GLY A 107 -8.45 -8.95 -20.21
N LYS A 108 -8.58 -7.63 -20.02
CA LYS A 108 -9.51 -6.75 -20.76
C LYS A 108 -8.75 -5.98 -21.83
#